data_AF-A0A5C2SP41-F1
#
_entry.id   AF-A0A5C2SP41-F1
#
_cell.length_a   1.000
_cell.length_b   1.000
_cell.length_c   1.000
_cell.angle_alpha   90.00
_cell.angle_beta   90.00
_cell.angle_gamma   90.00
#
_symmetry.space_group_name_H-M   'P 1'
#
loop_
_entity.id
_entity.type
_entity.pdbx_description
1 polymer ?
#
loop_
_entity_poly.entity_id
_entity_poly.type
_entity_poly.pdbx_seq_one_letter_code
_entity_poly.pdbx_strand_id
1 'polypeptide(L)'
;MSARDLPSDIVHEILVNIPNFTTLLATIQSSKLFNDVFNAHPKSIVHEVLSNVAGPAIPQAARCAQYKEQVRLSVLNVVPADDLPSEEHYGSLEWMPGNKVTKYLEENHKAVRILQDFYSQRYKDRTSPTSKLEPDESIRFQRAMYRYWLHLDMLHHGAFRHADSGSVTEDDDEDDDDVADRRERMAFKEMLNVLSTDELLEILSVGSFCEETRQWQNFAGYSYVGIDPGDLADNMQPGNDARSPWSIWLPVPEVIREILLSRKVKYDELDSKQPKAILQTINGADDTCGRCHAVGGPQLLGTSNISLLSGVLPIRHWQGQDRVSLLPGLLPGNVSECGKIVEYLLKGHDGGRVPEKELFHELIDTVPDADGDSDEEQHQWSKDEWYCLECVKDLFRQRFMVWWRQTKEKNGAPHQDDCWYGYNCRTMRHRPAHALKLNHLCTPTRGDGPKPPQQPNNPN
;
A
#
# COMPACT_ATOMS: atom_id res chain seq x y z
N MET A 1 47.06 5.68 11.58
CA MET A 1 47.15 4.23 11.33
C MET A 1 46.69 3.97 9.92
N SER A 2 47.48 3.25 9.12
CA SER A 2 47.02 2.79 7.80
C SER A 2 46.07 1.62 8.00
N ALA A 3 45.07 1.45 7.14
CA ALA A 3 44.20 0.26 7.17
C ALA A 3 44.99 -1.05 7.05
N ARG A 4 46.22 -0.99 6.51
CA ARG A 4 47.15 -2.13 6.39
C ARG A 4 47.71 -2.62 7.73
N ASP A 5 47.61 -1.82 8.78
CA ASP A 5 48.17 -2.13 10.10
C ASP A 5 47.09 -2.66 11.07
N LEU A 6 45.85 -2.87 10.59
CA LEU A 6 44.76 -3.36 11.43
C LEU A 6 44.93 -4.87 11.70
N PRO A 7 44.79 -5.30 12.97
CA PRO A 7 44.68 -6.71 13.33
C PRO A 7 43.52 -7.42 12.61
N SER A 8 43.68 -8.71 12.30
CA SER A 8 42.69 -9.49 11.52
C SER A 8 41.32 -9.60 12.18
N ASP A 9 41.26 -9.62 13.52
CA ASP A 9 40.03 -9.60 14.31
C ASP A 9 39.27 -8.28 14.14
N ILE A 10 39.96 -7.14 14.11
CA ILE A 10 39.33 -5.84 13.82
C ILE A 10 38.82 -5.79 12.38
N VAL A 11 39.55 -6.34 11.41
CA VAL A 11 39.10 -6.43 10.01
C VAL A 11 37.88 -7.34 9.90
N HIS A 12 37.86 -8.46 10.61
CA HIS A 12 36.70 -9.35 10.68
C HIS A 12 35.48 -8.60 11.23
N GLU A 13 35.65 -7.88 12.34
CA GLU A 13 34.58 -7.06 12.94
C GLU A 13 34.04 -6.00 11.95
N ILE A 14 34.91 -5.37 11.18
CA ILE A 14 34.48 -4.44 10.13
C ILE A 14 33.64 -5.17 9.07
N LEU A 15 34.06 -6.36 8.63
CA LEU A 15 33.38 -7.11 7.58
C LEU A 15 32.01 -7.64 8.02
N VAL A 16 31.85 -8.09 9.26
CA VAL A 16 30.55 -8.57 9.79
C VAL A 16 29.54 -7.45 10.00
N ASN A 17 29.99 -6.21 10.20
CA ASN A 17 29.11 -5.03 10.35
C ASN A 17 28.75 -4.37 9.00
N ILE A 18 29.14 -4.97 7.87
CA ILE A 18 28.79 -4.43 6.55
C ILE A 18 27.27 -4.58 6.31
N PRO A 19 26.58 -3.52 5.84
CA PRO A 19 25.13 -3.52 5.78
C PRO A 19 24.53 -4.39 4.65
N ASN A 20 25.29 -4.71 3.60
CA ASN A 20 24.80 -5.44 2.43
C ASN A 20 25.91 -6.09 1.60
N PHE A 21 25.55 -7.04 0.74
CA PHE A 21 26.50 -7.82 -0.06
C PHE A 21 27.21 -6.97 -1.11
N THR A 22 26.52 -5.97 -1.67
CA THR A 22 27.14 -5.05 -2.62
C THR A 22 28.34 -4.32 -1.99
N THR A 23 28.17 -3.83 -0.76
CA THR A 23 29.23 -3.15 0.01
C THR A 23 30.31 -4.14 0.46
N LEU A 24 29.93 -5.37 0.82
CA LEU A 24 30.88 -6.43 1.17
C LEU A 24 31.81 -6.72 0.00
N LEU A 25 31.23 -6.95 -1.19
CA LEU A 25 31.99 -7.25 -2.41
C LEU A 25 32.95 -6.10 -2.77
N ALA A 26 32.48 -4.86 -2.72
CA ALA A 26 33.34 -3.69 -2.95
C ALA A 26 34.49 -3.61 -1.92
N THR A 27 34.19 -3.88 -0.65
CA THR A 27 35.17 -3.82 0.44
C THR A 27 36.26 -4.89 0.28
N ILE A 28 35.89 -6.15 0.01
CA ILE A 28 36.87 -7.23 -0.18
C ILE A 28 37.69 -7.07 -1.47
N GLN A 29 37.18 -6.35 -2.47
CA GLN A 29 37.91 -6.04 -3.70
C GLN A 29 38.85 -4.84 -3.55
N SER A 30 38.62 -3.96 -2.57
CA SER A 30 39.41 -2.75 -2.38
C SER A 30 40.81 -2.99 -1.79
N SER A 31 41.02 -4.11 -1.10
CA SER A 31 42.26 -4.37 -0.37
C SER A 31 42.50 -5.86 -0.11
N LYS A 32 43.75 -6.28 -0.30
CA LYS A 32 44.18 -7.66 -0.06
C LYS A 32 43.96 -8.10 1.40
N LEU A 33 44.14 -7.19 2.37
CA LEU A 33 43.91 -7.50 3.78
C LEU A 33 42.46 -7.94 4.05
N PHE A 34 41.49 -7.18 3.53
CA PHE A 34 40.07 -7.53 3.67
C PHE A 34 39.74 -8.82 2.92
N ASN A 35 40.30 -9.03 1.73
CA ASN A 35 40.13 -10.28 0.99
C ASN A 35 40.69 -11.49 1.74
N ASP A 36 41.89 -11.38 2.32
CA ASP A 36 42.54 -12.45 3.06
C ASP A 36 41.72 -12.84 4.31
N VAL A 37 41.21 -11.86 5.07
CA VAL A 37 40.33 -12.14 6.23
C VAL A 37 39.00 -12.73 5.79
N PHE A 38 38.41 -12.24 4.70
CA PHE A 38 37.19 -12.83 4.13
C PHE A 38 37.39 -14.29 3.73
N ASN A 39 38.49 -14.61 3.04
CA ASN A 39 38.79 -15.98 2.63
C ASN A 39 39.04 -16.91 3.83
N ALA A 40 39.53 -16.39 4.96
CA ALA A 40 39.71 -17.14 6.19
C ALA A 40 38.38 -17.44 6.91
N HIS A 41 37.40 -16.55 6.82
CA HIS A 41 36.13 -16.64 7.56
C HIS A 41 34.87 -16.36 6.71
N PRO A 42 34.71 -16.95 5.51
CA PRO A 42 33.68 -16.51 4.57
C PRO A 42 32.27 -16.79 5.10
N LYS A 43 32.06 -17.93 5.76
CA LYS A 43 30.76 -18.34 6.31
C LYS A 43 30.26 -17.39 7.40
N SER A 44 31.11 -17.11 8.38
CA SER A 44 30.76 -16.20 9.49
C SER A 44 30.44 -14.81 8.97
N ILE A 45 31.28 -14.28 8.09
CA ILE A 45 31.08 -12.93 7.53
C ILE A 45 29.80 -12.85 6.69
N VAL A 46 29.58 -13.82 5.79
CA VAL A 46 28.37 -13.84 4.96
C VAL A 46 27.11 -14.00 5.80
N HIS A 47 27.13 -14.83 6.84
CA HIS A 47 25.98 -15.02 7.70
C HIS A 47 25.65 -13.77 8.54
N GLU A 48 26.66 -13.05 9.03
CA GLU A 48 26.42 -11.76 9.72
C GLU A 48 25.89 -10.70 8.74
N VAL A 49 26.43 -10.62 7.51
CA VAL A 49 25.89 -9.71 6.49
C VAL A 49 24.46 -10.09 6.08
N LEU A 50 24.13 -11.39 6.04
CA LEU A 50 22.74 -11.84 5.87
C LEU A 50 21.85 -11.30 6.99
N SER A 51 22.33 -11.31 8.23
CA SER A 51 21.57 -10.82 9.39
C SER A 51 21.40 -9.30 9.33
N ASN A 52 22.40 -8.56 8.84
CA ASN A 52 22.28 -7.13 8.61
C ASN A 52 21.27 -6.79 7.51
N VAL A 53 21.15 -7.66 6.48
CA VAL A 53 20.18 -7.47 5.39
C VAL A 53 18.78 -7.88 5.84
N ALA A 54 18.55 -9.13 6.23
CA ALA A 54 17.20 -9.66 6.44
C ALA A 54 16.79 -9.73 7.93
N GLY A 55 17.64 -9.27 8.84
CA GLY A 55 17.40 -9.37 10.28
C GLY A 55 17.35 -10.84 10.74
N PRO A 56 16.57 -11.17 11.77
CA PRO A 56 16.38 -12.55 12.22
C PRO A 56 15.36 -13.33 11.35
N ALA A 57 14.75 -12.71 10.34
CA ALA A 57 13.87 -13.37 9.38
C ALA A 57 14.63 -13.95 8.16
N ILE A 58 15.97 -14.10 8.27
CA ILE A 58 16.83 -14.70 7.22
C ILE A 58 16.25 -16.01 6.67
N PRO A 59 15.81 -17.00 7.49
CA PRO A 59 15.35 -18.27 6.95
C PRO A 59 14.22 -18.12 5.93
N GLN A 60 13.25 -17.25 6.23
CA GLN A 60 12.10 -16.99 5.37
C GLN A 60 12.49 -16.15 4.16
N ALA A 61 13.31 -15.12 4.35
CA ALA A 61 13.81 -14.26 3.27
C ALA A 61 14.63 -15.07 2.25
N ALA A 62 15.53 -15.92 2.73
CA ALA A 62 16.39 -16.78 1.93
C ALA A 62 15.59 -17.80 1.14
N ARG A 63 14.61 -18.44 1.78
CA ARG A 63 13.71 -19.39 1.12
C ARG A 63 12.91 -18.72 -0.01
N CYS A 64 12.38 -17.53 0.23
CA CYS A 64 11.70 -16.71 -0.78
C CYS A 64 12.63 -16.34 -1.96
N ALA A 65 13.82 -15.81 -1.68
CA ALA A 65 14.80 -15.43 -2.70
C ALA A 65 15.31 -16.63 -3.52
N GLN A 66 15.52 -17.78 -2.86
CA GLN A 66 15.94 -19.01 -3.51
C GLN A 66 14.89 -19.52 -4.50
N TYR A 67 13.61 -19.48 -4.12
CA TYR A 67 12.51 -19.89 -4.99
C TYR A 67 12.47 -19.04 -6.28
N LYS A 68 12.56 -17.72 -6.16
CA LYS A 68 12.63 -16.81 -7.33
C LYS A 68 13.78 -17.12 -8.27
N GLU A 69 14.96 -17.43 -7.74
CA GLU A 69 16.10 -17.81 -8.59
C GLU A 69 15.89 -19.17 -9.26
N GLN A 70 15.33 -20.16 -8.55
CA GLN A 70 15.03 -21.47 -9.14
C GLN A 70 13.98 -21.37 -10.25
N VAL A 71 12.91 -20.58 -10.04
CA VAL A 71 11.89 -20.32 -11.07
C VAL A 71 12.52 -19.68 -12.29
N ARG A 72 13.37 -18.65 -12.11
CA ARG A 72 14.08 -17.98 -13.22
C ARG A 72 14.98 -18.94 -14.02
N LEU A 73 15.52 -19.97 -13.39
CA LEU A 73 16.37 -20.97 -14.03
C LEU A 73 15.58 -22.13 -14.66
N SER A 74 14.32 -22.34 -14.23
CA SER A 74 13.47 -23.41 -14.72
C SER A 74 12.97 -23.10 -16.13
N VAL A 75 13.17 -24.04 -17.06
CA VAL A 75 12.69 -23.91 -18.46
C VAL A 75 11.17 -23.78 -18.52
N LEU A 76 10.48 -24.41 -17.57
CA LEU A 76 9.01 -24.40 -17.48
C LEU A 76 8.49 -23.26 -16.59
N ASN A 77 9.37 -22.49 -15.94
CA ASN A 77 9.02 -21.54 -14.87
C ASN A 77 8.19 -22.18 -13.73
N VAL A 78 8.35 -23.50 -13.53
CA VAL A 78 7.71 -24.26 -12.45
C VAL A 78 8.81 -24.85 -11.58
N VAL A 79 8.66 -24.71 -10.26
CA VAL A 79 9.51 -25.34 -9.25
C VAL A 79 8.57 -25.99 -8.23
N PRO A 80 8.60 -27.32 -8.06
CA PRO A 80 7.82 -28.02 -7.05
C PRO A 80 8.09 -27.48 -5.65
N ALA A 81 7.05 -27.36 -4.83
CA ALA A 81 7.20 -26.87 -3.46
C ALA A 81 8.14 -27.75 -2.61
N ASP A 82 8.16 -29.06 -2.88
CA ASP A 82 8.97 -30.06 -2.17
C ASP A 82 10.47 -29.99 -2.50
N ASP A 83 10.84 -29.37 -3.62
CA ASP A 83 12.25 -29.19 -4.02
C ASP A 83 12.95 -28.07 -3.24
N LEU A 84 12.17 -27.24 -2.51
CA LEU A 84 12.69 -26.14 -1.74
C LEU A 84 13.03 -26.59 -0.31
N PRO A 85 14.30 -26.44 0.14
CA PRO A 85 14.70 -26.76 1.50
C PRO A 85 13.80 -26.12 2.58
N SER A 86 13.79 -26.72 3.77
CA SER A 86 13.11 -26.17 4.94
C SER A 86 13.76 -24.86 5.40
N GLU A 87 13.03 -24.06 6.18
CA GLU A 87 13.58 -22.82 6.75
C GLU A 87 14.82 -23.08 7.63
N GLU A 88 14.87 -24.20 8.33
CA GLU A 88 16.04 -24.60 9.16
C GLU A 88 17.33 -24.70 8.34
N HIS A 89 17.26 -25.18 7.09
CA HIS A 89 18.41 -25.25 6.20
C HIS A 89 19.04 -23.87 5.98
N TYR A 90 18.21 -22.84 5.78
CA TYR A 90 18.66 -21.48 5.52
C TYR A 90 19.15 -20.73 6.77
N GLY A 91 18.82 -21.24 7.97
CA GLY A 91 19.38 -20.76 9.24
C GLY A 91 20.75 -21.37 9.57
N SER A 92 21.23 -22.32 8.76
CA SER A 92 22.52 -22.99 8.99
C SER A 92 23.69 -22.15 8.48
N LEU A 93 24.78 -22.10 9.25
CA LEU A 93 26.08 -21.52 8.83
C LEU A 93 26.70 -22.25 7.62
N GLU A 94 26.21 -23.45 7.29
CA GLU A 94 26.63 -24.18 6.10
C GLU A 94 25.99 -23.66 4.81
N TRP A 95 24.84 -22.99 4.91
CA TRP A 95 24.19 -22.41 3.76
C TRP A 95 24.86 -21.09 3.35
N MET A 96 25.24 -20.99 2.08
CA MET A 96 25.88 -19.82 1.50
C MET A 96 25.13 -19.43 0.23
N PRO A 97 24.53 -18.22 0.17
CA PRO A 97 23.79 -17.78 -1.00
C PRO A 97 24.73 -17.51 -2.18
N GLY A 98 24.31 -17.89 -3.38
CA GLY A 98 24.95 -17.43 -4.62
C GLY A 98 24.59 -15.98 -4.96
N ASN A 99 25.37 -15.34 -5.83
CA ASN A 99 25.22 -13.91 -6.20
C ASN A 99 23.82 -13.49 -6.68
N LYS A 100 23.05 -14.42 -7.26
CA LYS A 100 21.68 -14.12 -7.71
C LYS A 100 20.69 -14.15 -6.56
N VAL A 101 20.86 -15.08 -5.62
CA VAL A 101 20.04 -15.18 -4.41
C VAL A 101 20.31 -13.99 -3.50
N THR A 102 21.56 -13.55 -3.34
CA THR A 102 21.89 -12.34 -2.57
C THR A 102 21.24 -11.09 -3.17
N LYS A 103 21.20 -10.98 -4.49
CA LYS A 103 20.49 -9.88 -5.17
C LYS A 103 19.00 -9.88 -4.83
N TYR A 104 18.32 -11.03 -4.96
CA TYR A 104 16.90 -11.12 -4.61
C TYR A 104 16.64 -10.89 -3.12
N LEU A 105 17.53 -11.30 -2.24
CA LEU A 105 17.46 -11.00 -0.82
C LEU A 105 17.46 -9.49 -0.56
N GLU A 106 18.39 -8.75 -1.17
CA GLU A 106 18.48 -7.30 -1.03
C GLU A 106 17.24 -6.59 -1.59
N GLU A 107 16.76 -7.01 -2.77
CA GLU A 107 15.56 -6.46 -3.41
C GLU A 107 14.29 -6.75 -2.58
N ASN A 108 14.08 -8.00 -2.18
CA ASN A 108 12.95 -8.40 -1.36
C ASN A 108 13.00 -7.71 0.02
N HIS A 109 14.17 -7.59 0.65
CA HIS A 109 14.31 -6.87 1.92
C HIS A 109 13.98 -5.39 1.79
N LYS A 110 14.44 -4.72 0.74
CA LYS A 110 14.08 -3.33 0.47
C LYS A 110 12.55 -3.18 0.38
N ALA A 111 11.88 -4.08 -0.34
CA ALA A 111 10.43 -4.07 -0.48
C ALA A 111 9.70 -4.31 0.86
N VAL A 112 10.10 -5.34 1.60
CA VAL A 112 9.52 -5.65 2.93
C VAL A 112 9.71 -4.50 3.90
N ARG A 113 10.85 -3.81 3.88
CA ARG A 113 11.09 -2.64 4.73
C ARG A 113 10.14 -1.47 4.41
N ILE A 114 9.94 -1.16 3.13
CA ILE A 114 8.99 -0.12 2.69
C ILE A 114 7.57 -0.48 3.16
N LEU A 115 7.17 -1.74 2.97
CA LEU A 115 5.86 -2.23 3.43
C LEU A 115 5.73 -2.23 4.96
N GLN A 116 6.81 -2.49 5.68
CA GLN A 116 6.83 -2.44 7.14
C GLN A 116 6.68 -1.00 7.66
N ASP A 117 7.37 -0.05 7.03
CA ASP A 117 7.22 1.38 7.32
C ASP A 117 5.75 1.81 7.11
N PHE A 118 5.16 1.40 5.98
CA PHE A 118 3.75 1.69 5.67
C PHE A 118 2.75 0.99 6.60
N TYR A 119 2.98 -0.28 6.93
CA TYR A 119 2.18 -1.04 7.89
C TYR A 119 2.22 -0.37 9.27
N SER A 120 3.41 0.01 9.71
CA SER A 120 3.59 0.70 10.99
C SER A 120 2.85 2.04 11.00
N GLN A 121 2.96 2.83 9.92
CA GLN A 121 2.24 4.10 9.80
C GLN A 121 0.71 3.91 9.86
N ARG A 122 0.16 2.83 9.29
CA ARG A 122 -1.30 2.59 9.27
C ARG A 122 -1.87 1.98 10.55
N TYR A 123 -1.12 1.11 11.23
CA TYR A 123 -1.68 0.32 12.33
C TYR A 123 -0.94 0.46 13.67
N LYS A 124 0.33 0.87 13.67
CA LYS A 124 1.14 0.98 14.90
C LYS A 124 1.26 2.42 15.38
N ASP A 125 1.78 3.31 14.54
CA ASP A 125 2.13 4.68 14.88
C ASP A 125 2.04 5.58 13.65
N ARG A 126 0.96 6.35 13.57
CA ARG A 126 0.70 7.27 12.46
C ARG A 126 1.62 8.50 12.43
N THR A 127 2.38 8.75 13.51
CA THR A 127 3.21 9.96 13.64
C THR A 127 4.55 9.83 12.93
N SER A 128 4.97 8.61 12.58
CA SER A 128 6.27 8.34 11.97
C SER A 128 6.14 7.80 10.55
N PRO A 129 6.99 8.26 9.60
CA PRO A 129 7.07 7.67 8.26
C PRO A 129 7.92 6.40 8.23
N THR A 130 8.60 6.07 9.32
CA THR A 130 9.40 4.84 9.45
C THR A 130 8.83 3.95 10.53
N SER A 131 9.15 2.66 10.46
CA SER A 131 8.60 1.66 11.35
C SER A 131 8.89 1.96 12.82
N LYS A 132 7.84 1.87 13.63
CA LYS A 132 7.82 1.88 15.11
C LYS A 132 7.38 0.53 15.67
N LEU A 133 7.45 -0.53 14.86
CA LEU A 133 7.27 -1.88 15.36
C LEU A 133 8.38 -2.19 16.37
N GLU A 134 8.00 -2.78 17.49
CA GLU A 134 8.96 -3.34 18.43
C GLU A 134 9.76 -4.48 17.77
N PRO A 135 10.95 -4.84 18.27
CA PRO A 135 11.77 -5.88 17.66
C PRO A 135 10.97 -7.15 17.36
N ASP A 136 10.24 -7.71 18.34
CA ASP A 136 9.44 -8.92 18.13
C ASP A 136 8.31 -8.74 17.09
N GLU A 137 7.66 -7.58 17.07
CA GLU A 137 6.60 -7.27 16.09
C GLU A 137 7.19 -7.17 14.67
N SER A 138 8.38 -6.55 14.55
CA SER A 138 9.12 -6.45 13.29
C SER A 138 9.49 -7.84 12.75
N ILE A 139 9.93 -8.75 13.62
CA ILE A 139 10.27 -10.13 13.24
C ILE A 139 9.03 -10.86 12.72
N ARG A 140 7.91 -10.77 13.46
CA ARG A 140 6.63 -11.38 13.07
C ARG A 140 6.14 -10.85 11.73
N PHE A 141 6.20 -9.53 11.53
CA PHE A 141 5.82 -8.90 10.27
C PHE A 141 6.70 -9.41 9.11
N GLN A 142 8.02 -9.35 9.26
CA GLN A 142 8.96 -9.73 8.19
C GLN A 142 8.83 -11.20 7.81
N ARG A 143 8.83 -12.12 8.79
CA ARG A 143 8.70 -13.56 8.51
C ARG A 143 7.36 -13.88 7.83
N ALA A 144 6.28 -13.27 8.29
CA ALA A 144 4.95 -13.46 7.70
C ALA A 144 4.89 -12.91 6.27
N MET A 145 5.47 -11.73 6.04
CA MET A 145 5.53 -11.11 4.72
C MET A 145 6.31 -11.96 3.72
N TYR A 146 7.49 -12.48 4.10
CA TYR A 146 8.28 -13.36 3.22
C TYR A 146 7.56 -14.68 2.93
N ARG A 147 6.90 -15.28 3.91
CA ARG A 147 6.10 -16.49 3.70
C ARG A 147 4.89 -16.22 2.80
N TYR A 148 4.17 -15.13 3.03
CA TYR A 148 3.06 -14.70 2.18
C TYR A 148 3.52 -14.51 0.73
N TRP A 149 4.65 -13.81 0.54
CA TRP A 149 5.26 -13.61 -0.77
C TRP A 149 5.62 -14.92 -1.45
N LEU A 150 6.35 -15.80 -0.75
CA LEU A 150 6.72 -17.12 -1.27
C LEU A 150 5.49 -17.94 -1.69
N HIS A 151 4.42 -17.92 -0.88
CA HIS A 151 3.20 -18.66 -1.19
C HIS A 151 2.50 -18.11 -2.44
N LEU A 152 2.46 -16.78 -2.62
CA LEU A 152 1.96 -16.17 -3.85
C LEU A 152 2.78 -16.61 -5.07
N ASP A 153 4.11 -16.55 -4.97
CA ASP A 153 5.02 -16.99 -6.05
C ASP A 153 4.81 -18.47 -6.38
N MET A 154 4.70 -19.34 -5.36
CA MET A 154 4.47 -20.78 -5.54
C MET A 154 3.16 -21.07 -6.28
N LEU A 155 2.08 -20.40 -5.89
CA LEU A 155 0.79 -20.55 -6.55
C LEU A 155 0.82 -20.01 -7.98
N HIS A 156 1.44 -18.84 -8.19
CA HIS A 156 1.56 -18.23 -9.51
C HIS A 156 2.35 -19.11 -10.48
N HIS A 157 3.43 -19.73 -10.01
CA HIS A 157 4.30 -20.60 -10.79
C HIS A 157 3.87 -22.07 -10.79
N GLY A 158 2.65 -22.38 -10.31
CA GLY A 158 2.10 -23.72 -10.36
C GLY A 158 2.92 -24.77 -9.60
N ALA A 159 3.53 -24.39 -8.47
CA ALA A 159 4.38 -25.27 -7.64
C ALA A 159 3.67 -26.54 -7.15
N PHE A 160 2.33 -26.55 -7.19
CA PHE A 160 1.46 -27.64 -6.75
C PHE A 160 0.83 -28.41 -7.92
N ARG A 161 1.18 -28.08 -9.17
CA ARG A 161 0.76 -28.82 -10.37
C ARG A 161 1.48 -30.16 -10.42
N HIS A 162 0.72 -31.25 -10.57
CA HIS A 162 1.32 -32.56 -10.79
C HIS A 162 1.83 -32.67 -12.22
N ALA A 163 3.08 -33.16 -12.38
CA ALA A 163 3.70 -33.37 -13.70
C ALA A 163 2.88 -34.28 -14.63
N ASP A 164 2.05 -35.17 -14.07
CA ASP A 164 1.23 -36.13 -14.82
C ASP A 164 -0.06 -35.53 -15.40
N SER A 165 -0.41 -34.26 -15.12
CA SER A 165 -1.60 -33.64 -15.70
C SER A 165 -1.42 -33.20 -17.18
N GLY A 166 -0.22 -33.37 -17.75
CA GLY A 166 0.13 -32.90 -19.09
C GLY A 166 -0.31 -33.78 -20.27
N SER A 167 -1.12 -34.80 -20.04
CA SER A 167 -1.63 -35.71 -21.09
C SER A 167 -3.16 -35.75 -21.08
N VAL A 168 -3.79 -34.57 -21.09
CA VAL A 168 -5.23 -34.49 -21.37
C VAL A 168 -5.38 -34.69 -22.87
N THR A 169 -5.86 -35.87 -23.27
CA THR A 169 -6.44 -36.06 -24.60
C THR A 169 -7.59 -35.07 -24.75
N GLU A 170 -7.75 -34.47 -25.93
CA GLU A 170 -8.72 -33.39 -26.26
C GLU A 170 -10.22 -33.77 -26.13
N ASP A 171 -10.58 -34.65 -25.21
CA ASP A 171 -11.98 -34.97 -24.91
C ASP A 171 -12.51 -33.92 -23.92
N ASP A 172 -13.19 -32.91 -24.48
CA ASP A 172 -13.80 -31.71 -23.89
C ASP A 172 -14.86 -31.98 -22.78
N ASP A 173 -14.49 -32.60 -21.66
CA ASP A 173 -15.35 -32.65 -20.48
C ASP A 173 -15.02 -31.47 -19.54
N GLU A 174 -15.90 -30.46 -19.47
CA GLU A 174 -15.79 -29.22 -18.65
C GLU A 174 -15.62 -29.47 -17.12
N ASP A 175 -15.65 -30.73 -16.67
CA ASP A 175 -15.51 -31.13 -15.26
C ASP A 175 -14.04 -31.29 -14.80
N ASP A 176 -13.05 -31.32 -15.72
CA ASP A 176 -11.65 -31.66 -15.38
C ASP A 176 -10.84 -30.51 -14.76
N ASP A 177 -11.07 -29.25 -15.16
CA ASP A 177 -10.40 -28.07 -14.58
C ASP A 177 -10.67 -27.95 -13.07
N ASP A 178 -11.89 -28.30 -12.68
CA ASP A 178 -12.40 -28.26 -11.32
C ASP A 178 -11.70 -29.28 -10.39
N VAL A 179 -11.19 -30.39 -10.96
CA VAL A 179 -10.47 -31.45 -10.24
C VAL A 179 -9.01 -31.05 -10.04
N ALA A 180 -8.37 -30.45 -11.04
CA ALA A 180 -6.99 -29.97 -10.96
C ALA A 180 -6.84 -28.88 -9.88
N ASP A 181 -7.71 -27.86 -9.91
CA ASP A 181 -7.72 -26.77 -8.92
C ASP A 181 -7.95 -27.29 -7.50
N ARG A 182 -8.83 -28.28 -7.33
CA ARG A 182 -9.05 -28.95 -6.03
C ARG A 182 -7.79 -29.65 -5.53
N ARG A 183 -7.03 -30.32 -6.41
CA ARG A 183 -5.80 -31.02 -6.03
C ARG A 183 -4.69 -30.03 -5.65
N GLU A 184 -4.49 -28.98 -6.43
CA GLU A 184 -3.54 -27.89 -6.11
C GLU A 184 -3.88 -27.25 -4.75
N ARG A 185 -5.15 -26.90 -4.52
CA ARG A 185 -5.64 -26.34 -3.25
C ARG A 185 -5.35 -27.27 -2.08
N MET A 186 -5.55 -28.59 -2.23
CA MET A 186 -5.29 -29.57 -1.19
C MET A 186 -3.79 -29.73 -0.89
N ALA A 187 -2.93 -29.75 -1.91
CA ALA A 187 -1.48 -29.80 -1.72
C ALA A 187 -0.96 -28.54 -1.02
N PHE A 188 -1.43 -27.36 -1.44
CA PHE A 188 -1.10 -26.11 -0.78
C PHE A 188 -1.59 -26.06 0.68
N LYS A 189 -2.81 -26.56 0.94
CA LYS A 189 -3.36 -26.67 2.30
C LYS A 189 -2.52 -27.57 3.19
N GLU A 190 -2.02 -28.68 2.66
CA GLU A 190 -1.15 -29.59 3.42
C GLU A 190 0.21 -28.95 3.74
N MET A 191 0.79 -28.22 2.79
CA MET A 191 2.00 -27.44 3.05
C MET A 191 1.78 -26.41 4.17
N LEU A 192 0.64 -25.72 4.20
CA LEU A 192 0.32 -24.74 5.25
C LEU A 192 -0.02 -25.39 6.61
N ASN A 193 -0.49 -26.64 6.62
CA ASN A 193 -0.87 -27.34 7.85
C ASN A 193 0.30 -27.55 8.82
N VAL A 194 1.56 -27.49 8.36
CA VAL A 194 2.75 -27.60 9.21
C VAL A 194 2.97 -26.38 10.09
N LEU A 195 2.41 -25.22 9.72
CA LEU A 195 2.58 -23.96 10.45
C LEU A 195 1.69 -23.92 11.70
N SER A 196 2.16 -23.27 12.76
CA SER A 196 1.36 -23.05 13.97
C SER A 196 0.16 -22.11 13.71
N THR A 197 -0.82 -22.11 14.61
CA THR A 197 -1.98 -21.22 14.50
C THR A 197 -1.57 -19.74 14.53
N ASP A 198 -0.57 -19.38 15.34
CA ASP A 198 -0.08 -18.00 15.44
C ASP A 198 0.61 -17.55 14.15
N GLU A 199 1.44 -18.40 13.55
CA GLU A 199 2.08 -18.11 12.26
C GLU A 199 1.07 -17.94 11.13
N LEU A 200 0.01 -18.76 11.11
CA LEU A 200 -1.08 -18.62 10.14
C LEU A 200 -1.85 -17.30 10.33
N LEU A 201 -2.08 -16.87 11.58
CA LEU A 201 -2.69 -15.57 11.87
C LEU A 201 -1.81 -14.40 11.46
N GLU A 202 -0.49 -14.51 11.62
CA GLU A 202 0.47 -13.50 11.16
C GLU A 202 0.45 -13.39 9.62
N ILE A 203 0.49 -14.52 8.90
CA ILE A 203 0.40 -14.55 7.43
C ILE A 203 -0.94 -13.97 6.96
N LEU A 204 -2.04 -14.31 7.64
CA LEU A 204 -3.34 -13.74 7.34
C LEU A 204 -3.36 -12.21 7.56
N SER A 205 -2.73 -11.72 8.63
CA SER A 205 -2.60 -10.30 8.92
C SER A 205 -1.85 -9.54 7.81
N VAL A 206 -0.69 -10.03 7.35
CA VAL A 206 0.04 -9.38 6.25
C VAL A 206 -0.73 -9.49 4.93
N GLY A 207 -1.42 -10.60 4.68
CA GLY A 207 -2.22 -10.79 3.48
C GLY A 207 -3.35 -9.77 3.36
N SER A 208 -4.13 -9.56 4.43
CA SER A 208 -5.14 -8.51 4.46
C SER A 208 -4.54 -7.11 4.31
N PHE A 209 -3.39 -6.85 4.94
CA PHE A 209 -2.69 -5.59 4.74
C PHE A 209 -2.28 -5.36 3.28
N CYS A 210 -1.74 -6.37 2.58
CA CYS A 210 -1.38 -6.27 1.17
C CYS A 210 -2.60 -6.01 0.29
N GLU A 211 -3.74 -6.66 0.57
CA GLU A 211 -5.01 -6.39 -0.12
C GLU A 211 -5.52 -4.96 0.12
N GLU A 212 -5.55 -4.50 1.36
CA GLU A 212 -5.95 -3.13 1.73
C GLU A 212 -5.01 -2.09 1.10
N THR A 213 -3.72 -2.41 1.02
CA THR A 213 -2.70 -1.56 0.39
C THR A 213 -2.91 -1.48 -1.11
N ARG A 214 -3.18 -2.61 -1.78
CA ARG A 214 -3.53 -2.61 -3.21
C ARG A 214 -4.79 -1.79 -3.47
N GLN A 215 -5.85 -1.97 -2.68
CA GLN A 215 -7.08 -1.19 -2.81
C GLN A 215 -6.80 0.31 -2.64
N TRP A 216 -6.02 0.66 -1.61
CA TRP A 216 -5.58 2.02 -1.37
C TRP A 216 -4.81 2.61 -2.56
N GLN A 217 -3.87 1.85 -3.15
CA GLN A 217 -3.13 2.27 -4.35
C GLN A 217 -4.09 2.48 -5.53
N ASN A 218 -4.99 1.52 -5.79
CA ASN A 218 -6.00 1.63 -6.85
C ASN A 218 -6.84 2.90 -6.73
N PHE A 219 -7.24 3.26 -5.51
CA PHE A 219 -7.95 4.52 -5.28
C PHE A 219 -7.04 5.74 -5.46
N ALA A 220 -5.79 5.68 -5.03
CA ALA A 220 -4.82 6.75 -5.19
C ALA A 220 -4.40 7.04 -6.66
N GLY A 221 -4.98 6.33 -7.64
CA GLY A 221 -4.79 6.56 -9.08
C GLY A 221 -3.78 5.61 -9.73
N TYR A 222 -3.28 4.64 -8.98
CA TYR A 222 -2.37 3.61 -9.45
C TYR A 222 -3.20 2.53 -10.18
N SER A 223 -2.86 2.15 -11.41
CA SER A 223 -3.59 1.15 -12.21
C SER A 223 -3.07 -0.28 -11.96
N TYR A 224 -3.66 -1.05 -11.04
CA TYR A 224 -3.05 -2.32 -10.62
C TYR A 224 -3.97 -3.51 -10.49
N VAL A 225 -3.35 -4.66 -10.77
CA VAL A 225 -4.01 -5.95 -10.85
C VAL A 225 -3.45 -6.95 -9.82
N GLY A 226 -2.17 -6.83 -9.41
CA GLY A 226 -1.48 -7.79 -8.51
C GLY A 226 -1.34 -7.38 -7.04
N ILE A 227 -1.07 -8.35 -6.16
CA ILE A 227 -0.83 -8.20 -4.70
C ILE A 227 0.60 -8.63 -4.33
N ASP A 228 1.49 -8.72 -5.33
CA ASP A 228 2.90 -9.01 -5.13
C ASP A 228 3.53 -7.94 -4.20
N PRO A 229 4.14 -8.32 -3.06
CA PRO A 229 4.72 -7.36 -2.13
C PRO A 229 5.82 -6.48 -2.76
N GLY A 230 6.57 -6.98 -3.74
CA GLY A 230 7.58 -6.22 -4.47
C GLY A 230 6.94 -5.10 -5.28
N ASP A 231 5.95 -5.44 -6.09
CA ASP A 231 5.17 -4.47 -6.87
C ASP A 231 4.52 -3.42 -5.95
N LEU A 232 3.91 -3.85 -4.84
CA LEU A 232 3.29 -2.93 -3.87
C LEU A 232 4.30 -1.94 -3.31
N ALA A 233 5.48 -2.41 -2.89
CA ALA A 233 6.53 -1.58 -2.34
C ALA A 233 7.13 -0.62 -3.37
N ASP A 234 7.30 -1.07 -4.61
CA ASP A 234 7.86 -0.28 -5.69
C ASP A 234 6.93 0.87 -6.09
N ASN A 235 5.61 0.68 -6.03
CA ASN A 235 4.63 1.73 -6.29
C ASN A 235 4.54 2.79 -5.17
N MET A 236 5.01 2.45 -3.95
CA MET A 236 5.10 3.43 -2.87
C MET A 236 6.30 4.37 -3.06
N GLN A 237 7.26 4.02 -3.91
CA GLN A 237 8.40 4.87 -4.21
C GLN A 237 7.98 5.98 -5.18
N PRO A 238 8.37 7.25 -4.93
CA PRO A 238 8.05 8.35 -5.83
C PRO A 238 8.56 8.10 -7.25
N GLY A 239 7.70 8.30 -8.26
CA GLY A 239 8.05 8.28 -9.67
C GLY A 239 8.07 6.90 -10.33
N ASN A 240 7.56 5.86 -9.66
CA ASN A 240 7.48 4.52 -10.23
C ASN A 240 6.03 4.16 -10.61
N ASP A 241 5.74 4.16 -11.92
CA ASP A 241 4.46 3.70 -12.49
C ASP A 241 4.64 2.29 -13.09
N ALA A 242 5.19 1.36 -12.31
CA ALA A 242 5.41 -0.01 -12.76
C ALA A 242 4.05 -0.68 -12.99
N ARG A 243 3.63 -1.00 -14.21
CA ARG A 243 2.37 -1.75 -14.42
C ARG A 243 2.62 -3.24 -14.29
N SER A 244 1.95 -3.89 -13.35
CA SER A 244 1.91 -5.35 -13.26
C SER A 244 0.64 -5.88 -13.92
N PRO A 245 0.74 -6.72 -14.98
CA PRO A 245 -0.41 -7.14 -15.77
C PRO A 245 -1.26 -8.26 -15.13
N TRP A 246 -0.95 -8.71 -13.91
CA TRP A 246 -1.50 -9.97 -13.40
C TRP A 246 -2.59 -9.77 -12.34
N SER A 247 -3.83 -10.16 -12.65
CA SER A 247 -4.87 -10.43 -11.66
C SER A 247 -4.73 -11.88 -11.27
N ILE A 248 -4.32 -12.18 -10.05
CA ILE A 248 -4.36 -13.54 -9.56
C ILE A 248 -5.37 -13.59 -8.43
N TRP A 249 -6.23 -14.60 -8.52
CA TRP A 249 -7.02 -15.16 -7.44
C TRP A 249 -6.18 -15.25 -6.15
N LEU A 250 -6.80 -15.00 -4.99
CA LEU A 250 -6.14 -14.91 -3.68
C LEU A 250 -6.46 -16.13 -2.81
N PRO A 251 -6.00 -17.34 -3.15
CA PRO A 251 -6.33 -18.51 -2.33
C PRO A 251 -5.64 -18.49 -0.97
N VAL A 252 -4.56 -17.71 -0.78
CA VAL A 252 -3.77 -17.76 0.47
C VAL A 252 -4.63 -17.41 1.70
N PRO A 253 -5.31 -16.25 1.79
CA PRO A 253 -6.16 -15.96 2.93
C PRO A 253 -7.33 -16.93 3.09
N GLU A 254 -7.92 -17.41 2.00
CA GLU A 254 -9.04 -18.36 2.05
C GLU A 254 -8.63 -19.72 2.63
N VAL A 255 -7.54 -20.31 2.12
CA VAL A 255 -7.02 -21.60 2.58
C VAL A 255 -6.54 -21.50 4.03
N ILE A 256 -5.90 -20.39 4.42
CA ILE A 256 -5.53 -20.15 5.82
C ILE A 256 -6.77 -20.11 6.71
N ARG A 257 -7.83 -19.39 6.33
CA ARG A 257 -9.09 -19.36 7.09
C ARG A 257 -9.69 -20.75 7.25
N GLU A 258 -9.67 -21.58 6.21
CA GLU A 258 -10.14 -22.98 6.32
C GLU A 258 -9.34 -23.79 7.33
N ILE A 259 -8.01 -23.65 7.35
CA ILE A 259 -7.14 -24.35 8.31
C ILE A 259 -7.41 -23.84 9.74
N LEU A 260 -7.56 -22.52 9.92
CA LEU A 260 -7.88 -21.95 11.23
C LEU A 260 -9.26 -22.43 11.74
N LEU A 261 -10.25 -22.50 10.86
CA LEU A 261 -11.58 -23.05 11.17
C LEU A 261 -11.50 -24.54 11.53
N SER A 262 -10.71 -25.35 10.81
CA SER A 262 -10.50 -26.77 11.14
C SER A 262 -9.80 -26.97 12.49
N ARG A 263 -8.97 -26.00 12.89
CA ARG A 263 -8.35 -25.89 14.22
C ARG A 263 -9.25 -25.26 15.29
N LYS A 264 -10.55 -25.08 15.00
CA LYS A 264 -11.58 -24.54 15.90
C LYS A 264 -11.38 -23.06 16.29
N VAL A 265 -10.65 -22.29 15.50
CA VAL A 265 -10.66 -20.82 15.62
C VAL A 265 -11.92 -20.31 14.96
N LYS A 266 -12.82 -19.69 15.72
CA LYS A 266 -14.11 -19.23 15.19
C LYS A 266 -13.93 -17.97 14.34
N TYR A 267 -14.87 -17.74 13.42
CA TYR A 267 -14.83 -16.60 12.50
C TYR A 267 -14.85 -15.25 13.26
N ASP A 268 -15.69 -15.11 14.27
CA ASP A 268 -15.76 -13.93 15.15
C ASP A 268 -14.49 -13.69 15.95
N GLU A 269 -13.72 -14.74 16.24
CA GLU A 269 -12.42 -14.60 16.89
C GLU A 269 -11.34 -14.12 15.92
N LEU A 270 -11.42 -14.45 14.62
CA LEU A 270 -10.42 -14.08 13.62
C LEU A 270 -10.27 -12.57 13.52
N ASP A 271 -11.37 -11.82 13.41
CA ASP A 271 -11.35 -10.36 13.29
C ASP A 271 -10.67 -9.69 14.50
N SER A 272 -10.80 -10.30 15.69
CA SER A 272 -10.18 -9.79 16.92
C SER A 272 -8.73 -10.23 17.13
N LYS A 273 -8.35 -11.40 16.61
CA LYS A 273 -7.03 -12.02 16.78
C LYS A 273 -6.05 -11.59 15.69
N GLN A 274 -6.52 -11.43 14.47
CA GLN A 274 -5.68 -11.12 13.30
C GLN A 274 -4.87 -9.82 13.49
N PRO A 275 -5.45 -8.68 13.89
CA PRO A 275 -4.67 -7.46 14.11
C PRO A 275 -3.62 -7.60 15.23
N LYS A 276 -3.91 -8.47 16.21
CA LYS A 276 -3.05 -8.74 17.38
C LYS A 276 -1.98 -9.81 17.12
N ALA A 277 -2.00 -10.46 15.96
CA ALA A 277 -1.02 -11.48 15.60
C ALA A 277 0.38 -10.86 15.49
N ILE A 278 0.46 -9.68 14.88
CA ILE A 278 1.69 -8.91 14.72
C ILE A 278 1.84 -7.89 15.85
N LEU A 279 0.82 -7.05 16.09
CA LEU A 279 0.90 -5.92 17.02
C LEU A 279 0.55 -6.33 18.45
N GLN A 280 1.43 -6.00 19.38
CA GLN A 280 1.22 -6.14 20.82
C GLN A 280 0.66 -4.86 21.43
N THR A 281 1.17 -3.70 20.96
CA THR A 281 0.74 -2.37 21.41
C THR A 281 0.52 -1.46 20.21
N ILE A 282 -0.34 -0.45 20.35
CA ILE A 282 -0.63 0.54 19.31
C ILE A 282 -0.43 1.94 19.91
N ASN A 283 0.44 2.74 19.30
CA ASN A 283 0.72 4.10 19.76
C ASN A 283 -0.45 5.00 19.38
N GLY A 284 -1.05 5.62 20.40
CA GLY A 284 -2.21 6.49 20.21
C GLY A 284 -3.49 5.73 19.86
N ALA A 285 -3.67 4.50 20.36
CA ALA A 285 -4.90 3.72 20.15
C ALA A 285 -6.17 4.45 20.58
N ASP A 286 -6.08 5.21 21.68
CA ASP A 286 -7.17 5.97 22.27
C ASP A 286 -7.24 7.42 21.78
N ASP A 287 -6.41 7.80 20.81
CA ASP A 287 -6.40 9.15 20.29
C ASP A 287 -7.75 9.50 19.66
N THR A 288 -8.20 10.72 19.95
CA THR A 288 -9.48 11.25 19.51
C THR A 288 -9.32 12.25 18.39
N CYS A 289 -10.31 12.32 17.50
CA CYS A 289 -10.43 13.38 16.52
C CYS A 289 -10.46 14.76 17.21
N GLY A 290 -9.62 15.70 16.79
CA GLY A 290 -9.55 17.06 17.34
C GLY A 290 -10.87 17.84 17.23
N ARG A 291 -11.71 17.48 16.24
CA ARG A 291 -12.99 18.14 15.99
C ARG A 291 -14.20 17.47 16.64
N CYS A 292 -14.42 16.17 16.40
CA CYS A 292 -15.61 15.47 16.89
C CYS A 292 -15.36 14.65 18.15
N HIS A 293 -14.12 14.59 18.64
CA HIS A 293 -13.68 13.82 19.81
C HIS A 293 -13.92 12.31 19.75
N ALA A 294 -14.36 11.78 18.60
CA ALA A 294 -14.47 10.33 18.40
C ALA A 294 -13.08 9.68 18.45
N VAL A 295 -12.97 8.58 19.19
CA VAL A 295 -11.76 7.74 19.21
C VAL A 295 -11.56 7.16 17.81
N GLY A 296 -10.44 7.47 17.18
CA GLY A 296 -10.07 6.95 15.86
C GLY A 296 -8.68 6.31 15.83
N GLY A 297 -7.89 6.53 16.89
CA GLY A 297 -6.57 5.96 17.06
C GLY A 297 -5.65 6.14 15.84
N PRO A 298 -5.00 5.07 15.33
CA PRO A 298 -4.08 5.17 14.19
C PRO A 298 -4.77 5.57 12.86
N GLN A 299 -6.11 5.51 12.77
CA GLN A 299 -6.86 5.87 11.56
C GLN A 299 -7.13 7.38 11.42
N LEU A 300 -6.79 8.18 12.44
CA LEU A 300 -6.91 9.62 12.34
C LEU A 300 -5.87 10.18 11.34
N LEU A 301 -6.25 11.23 10.62
CA LEU A 301 -5.43 11.88 9.60
C LEU A 301 -4.92 13.21 10.10
N GLY A 302 -3.63 13.48 9.90
CA GLY A 302 -2.97 14.72 10.26
C GLY A 302 -1.70 14.90 9.44
N THR A 303 -0.91 15.93 9.75
CA THR A 303 0.18 16.38 8.88
C THR A 303 1.21 15.28 8.54
N SER A 304 1.47 14.29 9.40
CA SER A 304 2.46 13.23 9.15
C SER A 304 1.96 12.10 8.23
N ASN A 305 0.66 11.86 8.16
CA ASN A 305 0.06 10.72 7.44
C ASN A 305 -1.03 11.15 6.45
N ILE A 306 -1.22 12.45 6.21
CA ILE A 306 -2.23 12.95 5.28
C ILE A 306 -2.03 12.47 3.84
N SER A 307 -0.83 12.01 3.48
CA SER A 307 -0.58 11.30 2.20
C SER A 307 -1.50 10.10 2.01
N LEU A 308 -1.91 9.43 3.10
CA LEU A 308 -2.87 8.32 3.10
C LEU A 308 -4.26 8.73 2.63
N LEU A 309 -4.60 10.03 2.65
CA LEU A 309 -5.88 10.53 2.14
C LEU A 309 -6.11 10.13 0.68
N SER A 310 -5.05 10.01 -0.11
CA SER A 310 -5.11 9.63 -1.53
C SER A 310 -5.90 8.35 -1.79
N GLY A 311 -5.76 7.35 -0.93
CA GLY A 311 -6.40 6.05 -1.13
C GLY A 311 -7.67 5.83 -0.30
N VAL A 312 -8.08 6.80 0.54
CA VAL A 312 -9.37 6.75 1.27
C VAL A 312 -10.35 7.84 0.81
N LEU A 313 -9.84 8.92 0.21
CA LEU A 313 -10.60 9.98 -0.43
C LEU A 313 -9.86 10.41 -1.71
N PRO A 314 -9.96 9.60 -2.78
CA PRO A 314 -9.20 9.81 -4.00
C PRO A 314 -9.63 11.06 -4.76
N ILE A 315 -8.73 11.56 -5.62
CA ILE A 315 -9.00 12.71 -6.49
C ILE A 315 -10.06 12.36 -7.55
N ARG A 316 -10.00 11.13 -8.06
CA ARG A 316 -10.92 10.62 -9.08
C ARG A 316 -11.34 9.21 -8.73
N HIS A 317 -12.65 8.98 -8.60
CA HIS A 317 -13.18 7.64 -8.37
C HIS A 317 -14.33 7.36 -9.31
N TRP A 318 -14.31 6.19 -9.94
CA TRP A 318 -15.34 5.82 -10.92
C TRP A 318 -16.71 5.57 -10.25
N GLN A 319 -16.76 5.28 -8.95
CA GLN A 319 -18.01 5.11 -8.20
C GLN A 319 -18.52 6.39 -7.52
N GLY A 320 -17.94 7.57 -7.82
CA GLY A 320 -18.46 8.85 -7.35
C GLY A 320 -18.19 9.19 -5.87
N GLN A 321 -17.27 8.47 -5.22
CA GLN A 321 -16.75 8.80 -3.88
C GLN A 321 -15.34 9.43 -4.01
N ASP A 322 -15.27 10.62 -4.58
CA ASP A 322 -14.02 11.37 -4.74
C ASP A 322 -14.14 12.80 -4.19
N ARG A 323 -13.04 13.55 -4.21
CA ARG A 323 -13.04 14.92 -3.68
C ARG A 323 -14.01 15.85 -4.39
N VAL A 324 -14.17 15.70 -5.70
CA VAL A 324 -15.08 16.57 -6.47
C VAL A 324 -16.55 16.27 -6.15
N SER A 325 -16.88 15.05 -5.71
CA SER A 325 -18.20 14.70 -5.18
C SER A 325 -18.59 15.47 -3.91
N LEU A 326 -17.61 16.03 -3.19
CA LEU A 326 -17.83 16.83 -1.98
C LEU A 326 -18.11 18.32 -2.27
N LEU A 327 -18.08 18.75 -3.54
CA LEU A 327 -18.45 20.11 -3.92
C LEU A 327 -19.96 20.36 -3.70
N PRO A 328 -20.38 21.59 -3.37
CA PRO A 328 -21.75 21.88 -3.01
C PRO A 328 -22.72 21.78 -4.20
N GLY A 329 -23.98 21.48 -3.88
CA GLY A 329 -25.10 21.48 -4.82
C GLY A 329 -24.90 20.55 -6.02
N LEU A 330 -24.88 21.12 -7.22
CA LEU A 330 -24.79 20.40 -8.48
C LEU A 330 -23.41 20.51 -9.15
N LEU A 331 -22.44 21.15 -8.48
CA LEU A 331 -21.07 21.30 -9.00
C LEU A 331 -20.37 19.99 -9.36
N PRO A 332 -20.56 18.87 -8.64
CA PRO A 332 -19.97 17.59 -9.05
C PRO A 332 -20.38 17.16 -10.47
N GLY A 333 -21.52 17.66 -10.96
CA GLY A 333 -21.98 17.42 -12.34
C GLY A 333 -21.42 18.38 -13.38
N ASN A 334 -20.66 19.42 -12.99
CA ASN A 334 -19.96 20.31 -13.91
C ASN A 334 -18.64 19.66 -14.36
N VAL A 335 -18.72 18.83 -15.40
CA VAL A 335 -17.59 18.06 -15.93
C VAL A 335 -16.42 18.96 -16.35
N SER A 336 -16.70 20.15 -16.89
CA SER A 336 -15.65 21.08 -17.31
C SER A 336 -14.85 21.61 -16.12
N GLU A 337 -15.54 22.01 -15.05
CA GLU A 337 -14.88 22.58 -13.88
C GLU A 337 -14.20 21.49 -13.03
N CYS A 338 -14.88 20.35 -12.81
CA CYS A 338 -14.28 19.21 -12.12
C CYS A 338 -13.05 18.66 -12.87
N GLY A 339 -13.07 18.66 -14.20
CA GLY A 339 -11.92 18.28 -15.02
C GLY A 339 -10.70 19.16 -14.75
N LYS A 340 -10.88 20.49 -14.62
CA LYS A 340 -9.79 21.42 -14.28
C LYS A 340 -9.26 21.20 -12.86
N ILE A 341 -10.14 20.93 -11.89
CA ILE A 341 -9.74 20.61 -10.51
C ILE A 341 -8.86 19.36 -10.50
N VAL A 342 -9.33 18.29 -11.14
CA VAL A 342 -8.60 17.01 -11.21
C VAL A 342 -7.27 17.19 -11.94
N GLU A 343 -7.27 17.91 -13.06
CA GLU A 343 -6.04 18.21 -13.79
C GLU A 343 -5.04 18.98 -12.93
N TYR A 344 -5.49 20.02 -12.22
CA TYR A 344 -4.65 20.79 -11.34
C TYR A 344 -4.10 19.95 -10.17
N LEU A 345 -4.93 19.13 -9.53
CA LEU A 345 -4.47 18.28 -8.44
C LEU A 345 -3.44 17.23 -8.90
N LEU A 346 -3.59 16.70 -10.13
CA LEU A 346 -2.69 15.67 -10.67
C LEU A 346 -1.40 16.24 -11.30
N LYS A 347 -1.44 17.44 -11.88
CA LYS A 347 -0.31 18.04 -12.61
C LYS A 347 0.31 19.26 -11.93
N GLY A 348 -0.36 19.83 -10.93
CA GLY A 348 0.06 21.05 -10.23
C GLY A 348 0.33 22.22 -11.16
N HIS A 349 1.01 23.24 -10.63
CA HIS A 349 1.50 24.37 -11.42
C HIS A 349 2.82 24.04 -12.14
N ASP A 350 3.70 23.29 -11.48
CA ASP A 350 5.07 23.01 -11.96
C ASP A 350 5.19 21.64 -12.67
N GLY A 351 4.06 21.05 -13.08
CA GLY A 351 4.01 19.75 -13.76
C GLY A 351 4.01 18.52 -12.85
N GLY A 352 4.03 18.70 -11.52
CA GLY A 352 3.92 17.63 -10.52
C GLY A 352 2.61 17.64 -9.75
N ARG A 353 2.17 16.47 -9.25
CA ARG A 353 0.98 16.33 -8.40
C ARG A 353 1.05 17.24 -7.17
N VAL A 354 -0.05 17.91 -6.83
CA VAL A 354 -0.15 18.70 -5.59
C VAL A 354 0.00 17.78 -4.39
N PRO A 355 1.01 17.98 -3.52
CA PRO A 355 1.18 17.15 -2.33
C PRO A 355 -0.04 17.24 -1.40
N GLU A 356 -0.49 16.09 -0.87
CA GLU A 356 -1.66 16.04 0.01
C GLU A 356 -1.54 16.93 1.24
N LYS A 357 -0.31 17.06 1.76
CA LYS A 357 0.00 17.94 2.87
C LYS A 357 -0.24 19.41 2.54
N GLU A 358 0.16 19.85 1.34
CA GLU A 358 -0.03 21.22 0.90
C GLU A 358 -1.52 21.52 0.71
N LEU A 359 -2.24 20.67 -0.02
CA LEU A 359 -3.69 20.81 -0.19
C LEU A 359 -4.43 20.87 1.16
N PHE A 360 -4.09 19.97 2.10
CA PHE A 360 -4.71 19.93 3.41
C PHE A 360 -4.44 21.21 4.22
N HIS A 361 -3.21 21.71 4.21
CA HIS A 361 -2.85 22.96 4.87
C HIS A 361 -3.56 24.16 4.25
N GLU A 362 -3.62 24.24 2.92
CA GLU A 362 -4.33 25.31 2.22
C GLU A 362 -5.84 25.27 2.51
N LEU A 363 -6.46 24.08 2.60
CA LEU A 363 -7.86 23.95 3.00
C LEU A 363 -8.08 24.42 4.45
N ILE A 364 -7.15 24.13 5.37
CA ILE A 364 -7.22 24.65 6.75
C ILE A 364 -7.07 26.18 6.81
N ASP A 365 -6.29 26.78 5.91
CA ASP A 365 -6.10 28.22 5.86
C ASP A 365 -7.23 28.95 5.11
N THR A 366 -7.99 28.22 4.27
CA THR A 366 -9.10 28.79 3.50
C THR A 366 -10.24 29.22 4.41
N VAL A 367 -10.55 30.51 4.42
CA VAL A 367 -11.72 31.07 5.10
C VAL A 367 -12.93 30.95 4.18
N PRO A 368 -14.04 30.32 4.61
CA PRO A 368 -15.25 30.25 3.79
C PRO A 368 -15.87 31.64 3.59
N ASP A 369 -16.61 31.82 2.49
CA ASP A 369 -17.37 33.07 2.25
C ASP A 369 -18.44 33.20 3.36
N ALA A 370 -18.27 34.17 4.25
CA ALA A 370 -19.17 34.37 5.39
C ALA A 370 -20.45 35.09 4.95
N ASP A 371 -21.57 34.36 4.86
CA ASP A 371 -22.91 34.93 4.65
C ASP A 371 -23.73 35.09 5.95
N GLY A 372 -23.13 34.90 7.15
CA GLY A 372 -23.81 35.24 8.42
C GLY A 372 -23.09 34.81 9.71
N ASP A 373 -22.61 35.80 10.47
CA ASP A 373 -22.52 36.01 11.94
C ASP A 373 -22.37 34.86 12.98
N SER A 374 -22.16 33.58 12.66
CA SER A 374 -21.84 32.57 13.69
C SER A 374 -20.33 32.39 13.88
N ASP A 375 -19.67 33.43 14.39
CA ASP A 375 -18.25 33.43 14.79
C ASP A 375 -17.90 32.32 15.82
N GLU A 376 -18.89 31.74 16.50
CA GLU A 376 -18.70 30.72 17.55
C GLU A 376 -18.69 29.27 17.04
N GLU A 377 -19.17 28.98 15.83
CA GLU A 377 -19.24 27.60 15.29
C GLU A 377 -18.15 27.26 14.26
N GLN A 378 -17.33 28.24 13.85
CA GLN A 378 -16.11 27.99 13.09
C GLN A 378 -15.02 27.40 14.00
N HIS A 379 -15.26 26.17 14.46
CA HIS A 379 -14.30 25.36 15.19
C HIS A 379 -12.96 25.42 14.44
N GLN A 380 -11.96 25.97 15.11
CA GLN A 380 -10.70 26.35 14.52
C GLN A 380 -9.93 25.09 14.12
N TRP A 381 -9.93 24.78 12.82
CA TRP A 381 -9.09 23.73 12.28
C TRP A 381 -7.62 24.05 12.58
N SER A 382 -6.92 23.11 13.20
CA SER A 382 -5.49 23.16 13.47
C SER A 382 -4.71 22.21 12.54
N LYS A 383 -3.53 22.64 12.10
CA LYS A 383 -2.58 21.81 11.33
C LYS A 383 -1.87 20.77 12.19
N ASP A 384 -1.92 20.94 13.51
CA ASP A 384 -1.22 20.12 14.51
C ASP A 384 -2.15 19.05 15.15
N GLU A 385 -3.44 19.08 14.80
CA GLU A 385 -4.43 18.11 15.27
C GLU A 385 -4.66 16.97 14.27
N TRP A 386 -5.38 15.95 14.74
CA TRP A 386 -5.74 14.75 13.98
C TRP A 386 -7.24 14.67 13.76
N TYR A 387 -7.68 14.26 12.58
CA TYR A 387 -9.09 14.26 12.21
C TYR A 387 -9.52 12.89 11.69
N CYS A 388 -10.71 12.45 12.07
CA CYS A 388 -11.31 11.28 11.44
C CYS A 388 -11.69 11.61 9.98
N LEU A 389 -11.84 10.57 9.15
CA LEU A 389 -12.16 10.73 7.73
C LEU A 389 -13.43 11.55 7.50
N GLU A 390 -14.46 11.39 8.32
CA GLU A 390 -15.71 12.17 8.18
C GLU A 390 -15.50 13.66 8.46
N CYS A 391 -14.69 14.01 9.47
CA CYS A 391 -14.30 15.41 9.68
C CYS A 391 -13.49 15.93 8.49
N VAL A 392 -12.53 15.16 7.95
CA VAL A 392 -11.81 15.58 6.74
C VAL A 392 -12.77 15.80 5.57
N LYS A 393 -13.75 14.93 5.35
CA LYS A 393 -14.77 15.15 4.31
C LYS A 393 -15.57 16.44 4.55
N ASP A 394 -15.91 16.76 5.79
CA ASP A 394 -16.57 18.02 6.13
C ASP A 394 -15.69 19.24 5.84
N LEU A 395 -14.38 19.16 6.10
CA LEU A 395 -13.43 20.22 5.70
C LEU A 395 -13.51 20.48 4.20
N PHE A 396 -13.50 19.41 3.38
CA PHE A 396 -13.65 19.51 1.93
C PHE A 396 -15.00 20.12 1.55
N ARG A 397 -16.12 19.67 2.13
CA ARG A 397 -17.46 20.23 1.86
C ARG A 397 -17.52 21.73 2.14
N GLN A 398 -16.87 22.17 3.21
CA GLN A 398 -16.89 23.57 3.64
C GLN A 398 -15.99 24.46 2.79
N ARG A 399 -14.81 23.98 2.39
CA ARG A 399 -13.72 24.87 1.94
C ARG A 399 -13.20 24.56 0.54
N PHE A 400 -13.48 23.39 -0.02
CA PHE A 400 -12.86 22.97 -1.28
C PHE A 400 -13.26 23.84 -2.48
N MET A 401 -14.52 24.28 -2.55
CA MET A 401 -14.98 25.20 -3.60
C MET A 401 -14.29 26.57 -3.51
N VAL A 402 -14.19 27.12 -2.30
CA VAL A 402 -13.60 28.44 -2.04
C VAL A 402 -12.10 28.41 -2.31
N TRP A 403 -11.41 27.38 -1.80
CA TRP A 403 -10.00 27.12 -2.09
C TRP A 403 -9.76 27.07 -3.60
N TRP A 404 -10.55 26.31 -4.34
CA TRP A 404 -10.36 26.18 -5.78
C TRP A 404 -10.57 27.50 -6.53
N ARG A 405 -11.55 28.32 -6.11
CA ARG A 405 -11.77 29.66 -6.68
C ARG A 405 -10.53 30.55 -6.48
N GLN A 406 -10.01 30.61 -5.25
CA GLN A 406 -8.83 31.41 -4.90
C GLN A 406 -7.59 30.91 -5.65
N THR A 407 -7.42 29.60 -5.76
CA THR A 407 -6.33 28.98 -6.52
C THR A 407 -6.40 29.36 -8.00
N LYS A 408 -7.58 29.39 -8.62
CA LYS A 408 -7.76 29.85 -10.00
C LYS A 408 -7.38 31.32 -10.17
N GLU A 409 -7.84 32.18 -9.26
CA GLU A 409 -7.53 33.61 -9.29
C GLU A 409 -6.03 33.86 -9.15
N LYS A 410 -5.37 33.18 -8.20
CA LYS A 410 -3.91 33.23 -8.01
C LYS A 410 -3.15 32.80 -9.26
N ASN A 411 -3.67 31.83 -10.01
CA ASN A 411 -3.07 31.33 -11.25
C ASN A 411 -3.46 32.16 -12.49
N GLY A 412 -4.09 33.32 -12.31
CA GLY A 412 -4.43 34.24 -13.41
C GLY A 412 -5.54 33.74 -14.33
N ALA A 413 -6.42 32.86 -13.84
CA ALA A 413 -7.58 32.44 -14.60
C ALA A 413 -8.45 33.66 -14.98
N PRO A 414 -8.99 33.72 -16.21
CA PRO A 414 -9.81 34.85 -16.63
C PRO A 414 -11.07 34.94 -15.77
N HIS A 415 -11.43 36.16 -15.39
CA HIS A 415 -12.67 36.43 -14.68
C HIS A 415 -13.87 36.09 -15.58
N GLN A 416 -14.83 35.35 -15.04
CA GLN A 416 -16.07 34.99 -15.71
C GLN A 416 -17.24 35.55 -14.91
N ASP A 417 -18.28 36.00 -15.59
CA ASP A 417 -19.51 36.45 -14.92
C ASP A 417 -20.12 35.30 -14.12
N ASP A 418 -20.54 35.60 -12.89
CA ASP A 418 -21.21 34.63 -12.03
C ASP A 418 -22.55 34.17 -12.61
N CYS A 419 -22.76 32.86 -12.61
CA CYS A 419 -24.07 32.29 -12.88
C CYS A 419 -25.02 32.67 -11.74
N TRP A 420 -26.19 33.21 -12.04
CA TRP A 420 -27.20 33.55 -11.02
C TRP A 420 -27.64 32.37 -10.14
N TYR A 421 -27.52 31.14 -10.64
CA TYR A 421 -27.84 29.92 -9.90
C TYR A 421 -26.62 29.30 -9.20
N GLY A 422 -25.43 29.88 -9.36
CA GLY A 422 -24.19 29.43 -8.73
C GLY A 422 -23.95 27.93 -8.86
N TYR A 423 -23.52 27.32 -7.77
CA TYR A 423 -23.34 25.87 -7.65
C TYR A 423 -24.64 25.06 -7.75
N ASN A 424 -25.82 25.69 -7.71
CA ASN A 424 -27.13 25.04 -7.92
C ASN A 424 -27.60 25.11 -9.39
N CYS A 425 -26.78 25.59 -10.32
CA CYS A 425 -27.13 25.62 -11.74
C CYS A 425 -27.33 24.21 -12.30
N ARG A 426 -28.49 23.93 -12.93
CA ARG A 426 -28.71 22.64 -13.61
C ARG A 426 -28.13 22.60 -15.01
N THR A 427 -28.06 23.76 -15.67
CA THR A 427 -27.60 23.88 -17.06
C THR A 427 -26.13 23.53 -17.20
N MET A 428 -25.31 23.75 -16.17
CA MET A 428 -23.89 23.36 -16.20
C MET A 428 -23.66 21.86 -16.41
N ARG A 429 -24.62 21.01 -16.02
CA ARG A 429 -24.49 19.53 -16.14
C ARG A 429 -24.63 19.01 -17.57
N HIS A 430 -25.36 19.71 -18.42
CA HIS A 430 -25.77 19.19 -19.73
C HIS A 430 -25.56 20.18 -20.89
N ARG A 431 -25.07 21.39 -20.62
CA ARG A 431 -24.67 22.35 -21.66
C ARG A 431 -23.22 22.81 -21.43
N PRO A 432 -22.23 22.13 -22.04
CA PRO A 432 -20.81 22.48 -21.88
C PRO A 432 -20.50 23.95 -22.20
N ALA A 433 -21.13 24.52 -23.23
CA ALA A 433 -20.96 25.94 -23.57
C ALA A 433 -21.41 26.90 -22.45
N HIS A 434 -22.43 26.53 -21.67
CA HIS A 434 -22.86 27.31 -20.50
C HIS A 434 -21.88 27.16 -19.35
N ALA A 435 -21.45 25.92 -19.05
CA ALA A 435 -20.45 25.62 -18.02
C ALA A 435 -19.10 26.31 -18.27
N LEU A 436 -18.73 26.48 -19.55
CA LEU A 436 -17.50 27.17 -19.94
C LEU A 436 -17.61 28.70 -19.91
N LYS A 437 -18.82 29.25 -20.08
CA LYS A 437 -19.01 30.71 -20.22
C LYS A 437 -19.16 31.44 -18.88
N LEU A 438 -19.78 30.81 -17.89
CA LEU A 438 -20.13 31.44 -16.61
C LEU A 438 -19.41 30.76 -15.45
N ASN A 439 -19.12 31.52 -14.40
CA ASN A 439 -18.61 30.96 -13.15
C ASN A 439 -19.75 30.27 -12.37
N HIS A 440 -19.52 29.04 -11.91
CA HIS A 440 -20.43 28.31 -11.02
C HIS A 440 -19.86 28.11 -9.61
N LEU A 441 -18.63 28.57 -9.35
CA LEU A 441 -17.96 28.52 -8.04
C LEU A 441 -18.43 29.66 -7.12
N CYS A 442 -19.72 29.97 -7.13
CA CYS A 442 -20.31 31.11 -6.42
C CYS A 442 -21.64 30.73 -5.77
N THR A 443 -22.02 31.47 -4.72
CA THR A 443 -23.29 31.28 -4.02
C THR A 443 -24.47 31.68 -4.92
N PRO A 444 -25.56 30.89 -4.98
CA PRO A 444 -26.74 31.23 -5.77
C PRO A 444 -27.36 32.56 -5.33
N THR A 445 -27.58 33.49 -6.28
CA THR A 445 -28.18 34.80 -6.01
C THR A 445 -29.68 34.87 -6.36
N ARG A 446 -30.22 33.86 -7.07
CA ARG A 446 -31.64 33.78 -7.46
C ARG A 446 -32.36 32.50 -7.01
N GLY A 447 -31.96 31.95 -5.85
CA GLY A 447 -32.53 30.71 -5.30
C GLY A 447 -32.18 29.46 -6.11
N ASP A 448 -32.88 28.35 -5.85
CA ASP A 448 -32.69 27.10 -6.58
C ASP A 448 -33.16 27.24 -8.03
N GLY A 449 -32.30 26.86 -8.99
CA GLY A 449 -32.63 26.94 -10.40
C GLY A 449 -33.97 26.28 -10.77
N PRO A 450 -34.65 26.77 -11.83
CA PRO A 450 -36.00 26.36 -12.18
C PRO A 450 -36.10 24.84 -12.27
N LYS A 451 -37.08 24.24 -11.54
CA LYS A 451 -37.44 22.79 -11.58
C LYS A 451 -37.38 22.30 -13.03
N PRO A 452 -36.74 21.14 -13.33
CA PRO A 452 -36.79 20.63 -14.69
C PRO A 452 -38.27 20.53 -15.05
N PRO A 453 -38.67 20.85 -16.30
CA PRO A 453 -40.03 20.61 -16.72
C PRO A 453 -40.36 19.15 -16.37
N GLN A 454 -41.37 18.96 -15.52
CA GLN A 454 -41.82 17.61 -15.18
C GLN A 454 -42.09 16.92 -16.51
N GLN A 455 -41.37 15.82 -16.78
CA GLN A 455 -41.70 15.02 -17.94
C GLN A 455 -43.19 14.68 -17.80
N PRO A 456 -44.00 14.92 -18.85
CA PRO A 456 -45.41 14.57 -18.79
C PRO A 456 -45.48 13.10 -18.39
N ASN A 457 -46.16 12.81 -17.29
CA ASN A 457 -46.44 11.44 -16.89
C ASN A 457 -47.09 10.77 -18.10
N ASN A 458 -46.36 9.87 -18.78
CA ASN A 458 -46.96 9.04 -19.80
C ASN A 458 -48.01 8.18 -19.09
N PRO A 459 -49.31 8.34 -19.39
CA PRO A 459 -50.29 7.37 -18.94
C PRO A 459 -49.99 6.06 -19.67
N ASN A 460 -49.75 5.00 -18.89
CA ASN A 460 -49.65 3.63 -19.38
C ASN A 460 -50.93 3.19 -20.07
#